data_AF-A0A959RM74-F1
#
_entry.id   AF-A0A959RM74-F1
#
_cell.length_a   1.000
_cell.length_b   1.000
_cell.length_c   1.000
_cell.angle_alpha   90.00
_cell.angle_beta   90.00
_cell.angle_gamma   90.00
#
_symmetry.space_group_name_H-M   'P 1'
#
loop_
_entity.id
_entity.type
_entity.pdbx_description
1 polymer ?
#
loop_
_entity_poly.entity_id
_entity_poly.type
_entity_poly.pdbx_seq_one_letter_code
_entity_poly.pdbx_strand_id
1 'polypeptide(L)'
;DYRLQLRLTRNAIINGNEVPKNTLLYGFVSFKPNRTMIEIENINHQPVKLKAFDLQDGAEGIYIENTFRAEATNEVIDDMVDDINVAGVPQVSGVKKIFQRNNRQVKVIILDNYKLILKPKQ
;
A
#
# COMPACT_ATOMS: atom_id res chain seq x y z
N ASP A 1 -6.84 5.89 4.69
CA ASP A 1 -6.10 6.69 3.69
C ASP A 1 -4.86 7.29 4.30
N TYR A 2 -3.71 7.02 3.70
CA TYR A 2 -2.42 7.53 4.16
C TYR A 2 -1.99 8.69 3.27
N ARG A 3 -1.44 9.75 3.87
CA ARG A 3 -1.00 10.96 3.18
C ARG A 3 0.45 11.27 3.51
N LEU A 4 1.25 11.60 2.50
CA LEU A 4 2.61 12.09 2.64
C LEU A 4 2.65 13.59 2.39
N GLN A 5 3.36 14.31 3.26
CA GLN A 5 3.73 15.69 3.00
C GLN A 5 5.07 15.71 2.28
N LEU A 6 5.10 16.38 1.14
CA LEU A 6 6.28 16.54 0.30
C LEU A 6 6.58 18.03 0.15
N ARG A 7 7.76 18.35 -0.38
CA ARG A 7 8.18 19.73 -0.64
C ARG A 7 8.93 19.83 -1.96
N LEU A 8 8.58 20.80 -2.80
CA LEU A 8 9.32 21.09 -4.02
C LEU A 8 10.75 21.53 -3.70
N THR A 9 11.73 20.92 -4.35
CA THR A 9 13.16 21.21 -4.16
C THR A 9 13.67 22.35 -5.05
N ARG A 10 12.91 22.71 -6.09
CA ARG A 10 13.16 23.79 -7.05
C ARG A 10 11.84 24.33 -7.61
N ASN A 11 11.88 25.49 -8.26
CA ASN A 11 10.74 25.98 -9.04
C ASN A 11 10.39 24.96 -10.14
N ALA A 12 9.11 24.80 -10.42
CA ALA A 12 8.62 23.86 -11.42
C ALA A 12 7.43 24.45 -12.17
N ILE A 13 7.32 24.13 -13.46
CA ILE A 13 6.11 24.41 -14.24
C ILE A 13 5.20 23.19 -14.13
N ILE A 14 4.02 23.36 -13.54
CA ILE A 14 3.02 22.30 -13.36
C ILE A 14 1.71 22.79 -13.95
N ASN A 15 1.16 22.06 -14.92
CA ASN A 15 -0.04 22.47 -15.68
C ASN A 15 0.07 23.90 -16.27
N GLY A 16 1.27 24.29 -16.72
CA GLY A 16 1.52 25.62 -17.28
C GLY A 16 1.71 26.75 -16.25
N ASN A 17 1.52 26.49 -14.96
CA ASN A 17 1.72 27.46 -13.89
C ASN A 17 3.09 27.28 -13.23
N GLU A 18 3.79 28.38 -12.94
CA GLU A 18 5.00 28.34 -12.12
C GLU A 18 4.64 28.07 -10.65
N VAL A 19 5.22 27.02 -10.09
CA VAL A 19 5.10 26.64 -8.69
C VAL A 19 6.47 26.84 -8.01
N PRO A 20 6.58 27.74 -7.02
CA PRO A 20 7.85 28.05 -6.38
C PRO A 20 8.46 26.86 -5.63
N LYS A 21 9.79 26.87 -5.52
CA LYS A 21 10.54 26.03 -4.57
C LYS A 21 9.94 26.16 -3.16
N ASN A 22 10.03 25.10 -2.38
CA ASN A 22 9.49 24.97 -1.02
C ASN A 22 7.96 24.91 -0.91
N THR A 23 7.22 24.94 -2.02
CA THR A 23 5.78 24.66 -1.98
C THR A 23 5.53 23.26 -1.44
N LEU A 24 4.63 23.15 -0.45
CA LEU A 24 4.20 21.88 0.11
C LEU A 24 3.25 21.18 -0.85
N LEU A 25 3.41 19.86 -0.95
CA LEU A 25 2.54 19.00 -1.75
C LEU A 25 2.03 17.88 -0.86
N TYR A 26 0.84 17.38 -1.17
CA TYR A 26 0.22 16.29 -0.42
C TYR A 26 -0.03 15.12 -1.35
N GLY A 27 0.67 14.02 -1.11
CA GLY A 27 0.53 12.78 -1.87
C GLY A 27 -0.34 11.78 -1.14
N PHE A 28 -1.34 11.23 -1.81
CA PHE A 28 -2.13 10.11 -1.34
C PHE A 28 -1.45 8.80 -1.69
N VAL A 29 -1.43 7.88 -0.73
CA VAL A 29 -0.60 6.68 -0.78
C VAL A 29 -1.46 5.44 -0.99
N SER A 30 -1.02 4.55 -1.88
CA SER A 30 -1.49 3.17 -1.96
C SER A 30 -0.29 2.20 -1.97
N PHE A 31 -0.51 1.00 -1.45
CA PHE A 31 0.56 0.01 -1.29
C PHE A 31 0.44 -1.10 -2.34
N LYS A 32 1.56 -1.36 -3.01
CA LYS A 32 1.86 -2.60 -3.74
C LYS A 32 2.85 -3.42 -2.92
N PRO A 33 3.03 -4.72 -3.20
CA PRO A 33 3.90 -5.59 -2.40
C PRO A 33 5.29 -4.99 -2.14
N ASN A 34 5.96 -4.51 -3.17
CA ASN A 34 7.31 -3.94 -3.08
C ASN A 34 7.35 -2.44 -3.41
N ARG A 35 6.19 -1.76 -3.37
CA ARG A 35 6.15 -0.35 -3.77
C ARG A 35 5.07 0.46 -3.08
N THR A 36 5.42 1.69 -2.70
CA THR A 36 4.48 2.69 -2.20
C THR A 36 4.17 3.67 -3.33
N MET A 37 2.96 3.60 -3.88
CA MET A 37 2.51 4.47 -4.95
C MET A 37 2.03 5.79 -4.36
N ILE A 38 2.34 6.91 -5.02
CA ILE A 38 1.99 8.24 -4.55
C ILE A 38 1.34 9.01 -5.70
N GLU A 39 0.11 9.47 -5.47
CA GLU A 39 -0.62 10.35 -6.37
C GLU A 39 -0.86 11.71 -5.71
N ILE A 40 -0.67 12.80 -6.45
CA ILE A 40 -0.97 14.16 -6.00
C ILE A 40 -2.10 14.69 -6.89
N GLU A 41 -3.20 15.07 -6.27
CA GLU A 41 -4.43 15.50 -6.94
C GLU A 41 -4.65 17.01 -6.88
N ASN A 42 -3.97 17.71 -5.97
CA ASN A 42 -4.05 19.15 -5.85
C ASN A 42 -2.74 19.78 -5.38
N ILE A 43 -2.52 21.03 -5.78
CA ILE A 43 -1.48 21.91 -5.27
C ILE A 43 -2.15 23.26 -4.99
N ASN A 44 -2.11 23.73 -3.74
CA ASN A 44 -2.75 25.00 -3.35
C ASN A 44 -4.22 25.10 -3.81
N HIS A 45 -5.00 24.03 -3.64
CA HIS A 45 -6.40 23.92 -4.07
C HIS A 45 -6.64 23.92 -5.59
N GLN A 46 -5.58 23.94 -6.40
CA GLN A 46 -5.68 23.78 -7.85
C GLN A 46 -5.57 22.30 -8.22
N PRO A 47 -6.52 21.74 -8.97
CA PRO A 47 -6.45 20.34 -9.40
C PRO A 47 -5.23 20.07 -10.27
N VAL A 48 -4.52 18.99 -9.95
CA VAL A 48 -3.42 18.44 -10.74
C VAL A 48 -3.56 16.93 -10.84
N LYS A 49 -2.82 16.31 -11.75
CA LYS A 49 -2.74 14.85 -11.82
C LYS A 49 -1.28 14.45 -11.94
N LEU A 50 -0.63 14.26 -10.80
CA LEU A 50 0.80 13.89 -10.75
C LEU A 50 0.99 12.53 -10.10
N LYS A 51 1.95 11.78 -10.61
CA LYS A 51 2.46 10.55 -10.03
C LYS A 51 3.92 10.75 -9.62
N ALA A 52 4.31 10.13 -8.50
CA ALA A 52 5.68 10.16 -8.04
C ALA A 52 6.47 8.95 -8.57
N PHE A 53 7.72 9.18 -8.93
CA PHE A 53 8.67 8.18 -9.40
C PHE A 53 9.94 8.26 -8.54
N ASP A 54 10.50 7.11 -8.21
CA ASP A 54 11.75 6.99 -7.44
C ASP A 54 12.90 7.63 -8.24
N LEU A 55 13.71 8.46 -7.57
CA LEU A 55 14.84 9.12 -8.21
C LEU A 55 15.98 8.13 -8.55
N GLN A 56 16.10 7.03 -7.81
CA GLN A 56 17.19 6.06 -7.94
C GLN A 56 16.98 5.11 -9.11
N ASP A 57 15.77 4.54 -9.24
CA ASP A 57 15.46 3.54 -10.28
C ASP A 57 14.53 4.08 -11.40
N GLY A 58 13.96 5.27 -11.23
CA GLY A 58 13.09 5.92 -12.21
C GLY A 58 11.68 5.33 -12.33
N ALA A 59 11.32 4.31 -11.55
CA ALA A 59 10.03 3.63 -11.61
C ALA A 59 8.99 4.27 -10.69
N GLU A 60 7.71 3.99 -10.96
CA GLU A 60 6.57 4.63 -10.27
C GLU A 60 6.50 4.19 -8.80
N GLY A 61 6.42 5.16 -7.88
CA GLY A 61 6.36 4.93 -6.44
C GLY A 61 7.71 4.66 -5.78
N ILE A 62 7.73 4.74 -4.45
CA ILE A 62 8.91 4.49 -3.61
C ILE A 62 9.11 2.98 -3.48
N TYR A 63 10.30 2.48 -3.85
CA TYR A 63 10.65 1.09 -3.59
C TYR A 63 10.66 0.81 -2.08
N ILE A 64 10.01 -0.28 -1.69
CA ILE A 64 10.05 -0.76 -0.31
C ILE A 64 10.66 -2.16 -0.31
N GLU A 65 11.71 -2.35 0.48
CA GLU A 65 12.23 -3.68 0.76
C GLU A 65 11.21 -4.41 1.61
N ASN A 66 10.51 -5.35 0.97
CA ASN A 66 9.42 -6.04 1.60
C ASN A 66 9.98 -7.22 2.41
N THR A 67 10.10 -7.08 3.74
CA THR A 67 10.14 -8.25 4.62
C THR A 67 8.71 -8.77 4.79
N PHE A 68 8.04 -9.15 3.70
CA PHE A 68 6.78 -9.90 3.78
C PHE A 68 7.16 -11.26 4.39
N ARG A 69 7.27 -11.31 5.73
CA ARG A 69 7.12 -12.55 6.46
C ARG A 69 5.67 -12.94 6.24
N ALA A 70 5.45 -13.65 5.15
CA ALA A 70 4.43 -14.69 5.16
C ALA A 70 4.88 -15.69 6.22
N GLU A 71 4.71 -15.35 7.50
CA GLU A 71 4.29 -16.35 8.46
C GLU A 71 2.87 -16.70 8.04
N ALA A 72 2.76 -17.42 6.91
CA ALA A 72 1.84 -18.52 6.84
C ALA A 72 2.32 -19.43 7.97
N THR A 73 1.89 -19.15 9.19
CA THR A 73 1.57 -20.25 10.08
C THR A 73 0.54 -21.03 9.30
N ASN A 74 1.03 -22.04 8.58
CA ASN A 74 0.24 -23.22 8.32
C ASN A 74 -0.28 -23.59 9.71
N GLU A 75 -1.50 -23.18 10.04
CA GLU A 75 -2.34 -24.07 10.82
C GLU A 75 -2.43 -25.31 9.93
N VAL A 76 -1.47 -26.20 10.10
CA VAL A 76 -1.73 -27.62 9.97
C VAL A 76 -2.82 -27.84 11.01
N ILE A 77 -4.07 -27.67 10.59
CA ILE A 77 -5.18 -28.30 11.28
C ILE A 77 -4.94 -29.77 11.00
N ASP A 78 -4.09 -30.39 11.82
CA ASP A 78 -4.12 -31.82 12.03
C ASP A 78 -5.39 -32.09 12.82
N ASP A 79 -6.55 -31.88 12.16
CA ASP A 79 -7.77 -32.55 12.57
C ASP A 79 -7.53 -33.99 12.13
N MET A 80 -6.85 -34.74 12.99
CA MET A 80 -7.08 -36.17 13.14
C MET A 80 -8.59 -36.31 13.39
N VAL A 81 -9.37 -36.39 12.31
CA VAL A 81 -10.77 -36.81 12.39
C VAL A 81 -10.73 -38.32 12.60
N ASP A 82 -10.42 -38.73 13.83
CA ASP A 82 -10.67 -40.10 14.25
C ASP A 82 -12.17 -40.20 14.52
N ASP A 83 -12.94 -40.34 13.45
CA ASP A 83 -14.39 -40.55 13.53
C ASP A 83 -14.61 -41.99 13.99
N ILE A 84 -14.75 -42.13 15.31
CA ILE A 84 -15.30 -43.31 15.97
C ILE A 84 -16.68 -43.57 15.38
N ASN A 85 -16.84 -44.69 14.66
CA ASN A 85 -18.13 -45.23 14.27
C ASN A 85 -18.97 -45.55 15.52
N VAL A 86 -19.80 -44.62 15.99
CA VAL A 86 -20.88 -44.91 16.93
C VAL A 86 -22.19 -44.92 16.16
N ALA A 87 -22.75 -46.11 15.99
CA ALA A 87 -24.06 -46.30 15.37
C ALA A 87 -25.16 -45.65 16.23
N GLY A 88 -26.03 -44.83 15.60
CA GLY A 88 -27.37 -44.56 16.11
C GLY A 88 -27.71 -43.15 16.61
N VAL A 89 -26.92 -42.10 16.32
CA VAL A 89 -27.27 -40.72 16.72
C VAL A 89 -27.30 -39.81 15.47
N PRO A 90 -28.37 -39.00 15.26
CA PRO A 90 -28.49 -38.21 14.05
C PRO A 90 -27.47 -37.08 14.03
N GLN A 91 -26.64 -37.07 12.98
CA GLN A 91 -25.62 -36.04 12.74
C GLN A 91 -26.27 -34.73 12.32
N VAL A 92 -26.11 -33.69 13.14
CA VAL A 92 -26.39 -32.32 12.71
C VAL A 92 -25.14 -31.76 12.03
N SER A 93 -25.18 -31.62 10.70
CA SER A 93 -24.12 -31.01 9.90
C SER A 93 -23.96 -29.53 10.28
N GLY A 94 -23.06 -29.27 11.23
CA GLY A 94 -22.68 -27.93 11.67
C GLY A 94 -21.96 -27.17 10.56
N VAL A 95 -22.53 -26.05 10.14
CA VAL A 95 -21.94 -25.13 9.16
C VAL A 95 -20.66 -24.53 9.74
N LYS A 96 -19.48 -24.97 9.28
CA LYS A 96 -18.22 -24.23 9.48
C LYS A 96 -17.83 -23.52 8.18
N LYS A 97 -18.43 -22.35 7.92
CA LYS A 97 -17.82 -21.39 6.98
C LYS A 97 -16.65 -20.73 7.70
N ILE A 98 -15.47 -21.29 7.51
CA ILE A 98 -14.21 -20.74 8.02
C ILE A 98 -13.87 -19.53 7.15
N PHE A 99 -14.30 -18.33 7.55
CA PHE A 99 -13.86 -17.11 6.91
C PHE A 99 -12.49 -16.71 7.46
N GLN A 100 -11.42 -17.13 6.79
CA GLN A 100 -10.09 -16.57 7.04
C GLN A 100 -10.03 -15.14 6.49
N ARG A 101 -10.27 -14.14 7.35
CA ARG A 101 -10.07 -12.73 6.99
C ARG A 101 -8.69 -12.29 7.45
N ASN A 102 -7.71 -12.46 6.57
CA ASN A 102 -6.33 -12.03 6.82
C ASN A 102 -6.24 -10.50 6.67
N ASN A 103 -6.41 -9.76 7.77
CA ASN A 103 -6.23 -8.30 7.78
C ASN A 103 -4.75 -7.96 8.01
N ARG A 104 -3.96 -8.02 6.94
CA ARG A 104 -2.55 -7.59 6.95
C ARG A 104 -2.48 -6.06 7.11
N GLN A 105 -1.93 -5.58 8.23
CA GLN A 105 -1.59 -4.17 8.39
C GLN A 105 -0.22 -3.91 7.77
N VAL A 106 -0.19 -3.25 6.61
CA VAL A 106 1.06 -2.83 5.96
C VAL A 106 1.52 -1.53 6.61
N LYS A 107 2.68 -1.56 7.29
CA LYS A 107 3.36 -0.38 7.84
C LYS A 107 4.65 -0.15 7.06
N VAL A 108 4.78 1.02 6.44
CA VAL A 108 5.99 1.44 5.71
C VAL A 108 6.60 2.63 6.43
N ILE A 109 7.92 2.61 6.63
CA ILE A 109 8.70 3.75 7.11
C ILE A 109 9.36 4.40 5.89
N ILE A 110 9.08 5.68 5.66
CA ILE A 110 9.76 6.47 4.64
C ILE A 110 10.68 7.44 5.38
N LEU A 111 11.97 7.39 5.05
CA LEU A 111 12.97 8.27 5.65
C LEU A 111 12.83 9.70 5.13
N ASP A 112 13.16 10.67 5.98
CA ASP A 112 13.22 12.08 5.60
C ASP A 112 14.25 12.30 4.47
N ASN A 113 14.00 13.32 3.65
CA ASN A 113 14.82 13.69 2.48
C ASN A 113 14.85 12.68 1.33
N TYR A 114 13.95 11.69 1.33
CA TYR A 114 13.74 10.86 0.17
C TYR A 114 13.30 11.74 -1.03
N LYS A 115 13.99 11.61 -2.16
CA LYS A 115 13.76 12.45 -3.36
C LYS A 115 12.97 11.69 -4.42
N LEU A 116 12.01 12.37 -5.02
CA LEU A 116 11.11 11.85 -6.03
C LEU A 116 11.11 12.74 -7.27
N ILE A 117 10.77 12.13 -8.40
CA ILE A 117 10.44 12.81 -9.64
C ILE A 117 8.91 12.84 -9.77
N LEU A 118 8.33 14.01 -10.00
CA LEU A 118 6.89 14.13 -10.28
C LEU A 118 6.67 14.19 -11.79
N LYS A 119 5.74 13.37 -12.28
CA LYS A 119 5.33 13.37 -13.70
C LYS A 119 3.81 13.47 -13.83
N PRO A 120 3.28 14.10 -14.88
CA PRO A 120 1.85 14.05 -15.18
C PRO A 120 1.36 12.61 -15.30
N LYS A 121 0.17 12.33 -14.75
CA LYS A 121 -0.57 11.09 -15.01
C LYS A 121 -1.10 11.16 -16.44
N GLN A 122 -0.62 10.26 -17.30
CA GLN A 122 -1.16 10.05 -18.63
C GLN A 122 -2.59 9.51 -18.56
#